data_AF-A0A7Y4SYJ4-F1
#
_entry.id   AF-A0A7Y4SYJ4-F1
#
_cell.length_a   1.000
_cell.length_b   1.000
_cell.length_c   1.000
_cell.angle_alpha   90.00
_cell.angle_beta   90.00
_cell.angle_gamma   90.00
#
_symmetry.space_group_name_H-M   'P 1'
#
loop_
_entity.id
_entity.type
_entity.pdbx_description
1 polymer ?
#
loop_
_entity_poly.entity_id
_entity_poly.type
_entity_poly.pdbx_seq_one_letter_code
_entity_poly.pdbx_strand_id
1 'polypeptide(L)'
;MRAHAIAILASALLSAGCLAPPPPIVVETPYGAVRAHSAGKAGEVAELLQRLAPEVKALLPGAQDRPIDVWVQDQLAVFMFHERPESVRGFTLLDDEFRAKRIHLQEGGQSPWYLAHELVHALIGPSWSPLPGILEEGLGDVIAEALNPEYQEHIRSHRLLNASAFTGGLELEIIYREPGEGPWRARPIVSQSVRLQLGPPVAPGTLAALLGTPRSALHRRWADIPESFYGISWLIVSRAVERIGFEGLHELCLRATREGRELMPIEWLETAAELRLDELDARFLAGCFDRPAMQTALFLQPEAFAEVLLDSLLPLREKLSFSGVFERTKPSIRLADASEVPVRSYSGPVYRALRLGWNASPLAKGVTTAP
;
A
#
# COMPACT_ATOMS: atom_id res chain seq x y z
N MET A 1 6.39 27.48 -49.48
CA MET A 1 6.94 26.18 -49.05
C MET A 1 8.05 26.28 -48.00
N ARG A 2 9.12 27.10 -48.17
CA ARG A 2 10.20 27.21 -47.17
C ARG A 2 9.77 27.70 -45.77
N ALA A 3 8.84 28.66 -45.67
CA ALA A 3 8.35 29.15 -44.38
C ALA A 3 7.54 28.13 -43.57
N HIS A 4 6.82 27.22 -44.23
CA HIS A 4 6.08 26.14 -43.55
C HIS A 4 7.03 25.04 -43.04
N ALA A 5 8.09 24.73 -43.78
CA ALA A 5 9.11 23.77 -43.32
C ALA A 5 9.87 24.29 -42.08
N ILE A 6 10.16 25.60 -42.01
CA ILE A 6 10.81 26.22 -40.85
C ILE A 6 9.88 26.23 -39.62
N ALA A 7 8.58 26.52 -39.80
CA ALA A 7 7.61 26.51 -38.71
C ALA A 7 7.37 25.11 -38.12
N ILE A 8 7.37 24.06 -38.96
CA ILE A 8 7.25 22.67 -38.51
C ILE A 8 8.51 22.23 -37.75
N LEU A 9 9.70 22.59 -38.23
CA LEU A 9 10.96 22.26 -37.57
C LEU A 9 11.10 22.97 -36.21
N ALA A 10 10.71 24.24 -36.13
CA ALA A 10 10.73 25.01 -34.88
C ALA A 10 9.71 24.47 -33.87
N SER A 11 8.51 24.08 -34.32
CA SER A 11 7.51 23.47 -33.45
C SER A 11 7.97 22.09 -32.95
N ALA A 12 8.58 21.26 -33.81
CA ALA A 12 9.12 19.96 -33.40
C ALA A 12 10.29 20.09 -32.38
N LEU A 13 11.14 21.10 -32.54
CA LEU A 13 12.22 21.40 -31.58
C LEU A 13 11.69 21.94 -30.25
N LEU A 14 10.61 22.75 -30.26
CA LEU A 14 9.96 23.25 -29.05
C LEU A 14 9.18 22.14 -28.32
N SER A 15 8.55 21.21 -29.04
CA SER A 15 7.84 20.07 -28.44
C SER A 15 8.78 19.03 -27.82
N ALA A 16 9.95 18.77 -28.43
CA ALA A 16 10.95 17.86 -27.90
C ALA A 16 11.70 18.44 -26.69
N GLY A 17 11.69 19.77 -26.52
CA GLY A 17 12.32 20.48 -25.42
C GLY A 17 11.58 20.38 -24.07
N CYS A 18 10.52 19.59 -23.95
CA CYS A 18 9.76 19.45 -22.70
C CYS A 18 10.08 18.18 -21.91
N LEU A 19 10.66 17.15 -22.53
CA LEU A 19 11.01 15.90 -21.84
C LEU A 19 12.20 16.11 -20.91
N ALA A 20 12.13 15.53 -19.70
CA ALA A 20 13.28 15.51 -18.81
C ALA A 20 14.43 14.72 -19.48
N PRO A 21 15.67 15.24 -19.50
CA PRO A 21 16.78 14.51 -20.07
C PRO A 21 17.05 13.22 -19.27
N PRO A 22 17.51 12.13 -19.92
CA PRO A 22 17.93 10.94 -19.20
C PRO A 22 19.05 11.28 -18.21
N PRO A 23 19.09 10.65 -17.02
CA PRO A 23 20.25 10.74 -16.15
C PRO A 23 21.53 10.32 -16.89
N PRO A 24 22.66 11.01 -16.66
CA PRO A 24 23.83 10.95 -17.53
C PRO A 24 24.67 9.69 -17.38
N ILE A 25 24.66 9.04 -16.21
CA ILE A 25 25.44 7.82 -15.95
C ILE A 25 24.58 6.61 -16.28
N VAL A 26 25.13 5.66 -17.03
CA VAL A 26 24.44 4.45 -17.47
C VAL A 26 25.22 3.22 -17.04
N VAL A 27 24.53 2.24 -16.48
CA VAL A 27 25.05 0.89 -16.22
C VAL A 27 24.18 -0.11 -16.98
N GLU A 28 24.78 -0.85 -17.90
CA GLU A 28 24.12 -1.88 -18.68
C GLU A 28 24.04 -3.20 -17.90
N THR A 29 22.97 -3.96 -18.11
CA THR A 29 22.70 -5.26 -17.51
C THR A 29 22.16 -6.23 -18.57
N PRO A 30 22.11 -7.55 -18.31
CA PRO A 30 21.44 -8.49 -19.21
C PRO A 30 19.93 -8.22 -19.42
N TYR A 31 19.30 -7.43 -18.56
CA TYR A 31 17.85 -7.14 -18.59
C TYR A 31 17.53 -5.72 -19.06
N GLY A 32 18.53 -4.94 -19.47
CA GLY A 32 18.38 -3.55 -19.90
C GLY A 32 19.38 -2.62 -19.22
N ALA A 33 19.02 -1.35 -19.05
CA ALA A 33 19.93 -0.30 -18.57
C ALA A 33 19.38 0.41 -17.32
N VAL A 34 20.30 0.85 -16.46
CA VAL A 34 19.98 1.72 -15.31
C VAL A 34 20.70 3.04 -15.48
N ARG A 35 19.97 4.14 -15.28
CA ARG A 35 20.46 5.51 -15.41
C ARG A 35 20.34 6.26 -14.09
N ALA A 36 21.39 6.94 -13.66
CA ALA A 36 21.36 7.80 -12.48
C ALA A 36 22.29 9.02 -12.63
N HIS A 37 22.28 9.93 -11.65
CA HIS A 37 23.20 11.06 -11.58
C HIS A 37 24.59 10.67 -11.04
N SER A 38 24.70 9.52 -10.35
CA SER A 38 25.97 9.02 -9.81
C SER A 38 26.21 7.56 -10.19
N ALA A 39 27.48 7.19 -10.35
CA ALA A 39 27.87 5.81 -10.69
C ALA A 39 27.54 4.81 -9.57
N GLY A 40 27.69 5.21 -8.31
CA GLY A 40 27.33 4.36 -7.17
C GLY A 40 25.85 3.99 -7.18
N LYS A 41 24.98 4.98 -7.40
CA LYS A 41 23.54 4.78 -7.45
C LYS A 41 23.08 3.98 -8.66
N ALA A 42 23.66 4.24 -9.84
CA ALA A 42 23.38 3.44 -11.04
C ALA A 42 23.81 1.98 -10.84
N GLY A 43 24.96 1.73 -10.21
CA GLY A 43 25.46 0.40 -9.87
C GLY A 43 24.55 -0.35 -8.89
N GLU A 44 24.17 0.30 -7.79
CA GLU A 44 23.27 -0.27 -6.77
C GLU A 44 21.94 -0.74 -7.40
N VAL A 45 21.29 0.13 -8.18
CA VAL A 45 20.01 -0.21 -8.82
C VAL A 45 20.19 -1.22 -9.96
N ALA A 46 21.34 -1.24 -10.65
CA ALA A 46 21.66 -2.27 -11.64
C ALA A 46 21.81 -3.66 -11.02
N GLU A 47 22.39 -3.76 -9.81
CA GLU A 47 22.43 -5.01 -9.05
C GLU A 47 21.02 -5.47 -8.65
N LEU A 48 20.17 -4.54 -8.19
CA LEU A 48 18.76 -4.84 -7.90
C LEU A 48 18.00 -5.31 -9.15
N LEU A 49 18.18 -4.65 -10.29
CA LEU A 49 17.55 -5.04 -11.56
C LEU A 49 17.97 -6.45 -11.98
N GLN A 50 19.28 -6.76 -11.89
CA GLN A 50 19.81 -8.08 -12.24
C GLN A 50 19.24 -9.20 -11.37
N ARG A 51 19.03 -8.92 -10.08
CA ARG A 51 18.43 -9.86 -9.13
C ARG A 51 16.92 -10.00 -9.34
N LEU A 52 16.19 -8.89 -9.42
CA LEU A 52 14.72 -8.90 -9.36
C LEU A 52 14.05 -9.22 -10.70
N ALA A 53 14.60 -8.77 -11.84
CA ALA A 53 13.98 -9.02 -13.14
C ALA A 53 13.71 -10.50 -13.45
N PRO A 54 14.66 -11.44 -13.26
CA PRO A 54 14.38 -12.87 -13.49
C PRO A 54 13.37 -13.45 -12.49
N GLU A 55 13.42 -13.04 -11.23
CA GLU A 55 12.50 -13.49 -10.19
C GLU A 55 11.06 -13.02 -10.43
N VAL A 56 10.89 -11.76 -10.84
CA VAL A 56 9.58 -11.22 -11.26
C VAL A 56 9.05 -12.01 -12.47
N LYS A 57 9.89 -12.30 -13.48
CA LYS A 57 9.47 -13.12 -14.63
C LYS A 57 9.06 -14.53 -14.21
N ALA A 58 9.73 -15.13 -13.22
CA ALA A 58 9.40 -16.45 -12.71
C ALA A 58 8.04 -16.48 -12.01
N LEU A 59 7.69 -15.42 -11.27
CA LEU A 59 6.39 -15.29 -10.59
C LEU A 59 5.25 -14.73 -11.46
N LEU A 60 5.55 -14.21 -12.66
CA LEU A 60 4.58 -13.56 -13.54
C LEU A 60 4.37 -14.38 -14.83
N PRO A 61 3.48 -15.39 -14.82
CA PRO A 61 3.14 -16.17 -16.00
C PRO A 61 2.82 -15.30 -17.22
N GLY A 62 3.38 -15.62 -18.38
CA GLY A 62 3.18 -14.82 -19.59
C GLY A 62 3.88 -13.45 -19.58
N ALA A 63 4.84 -13.21 -18.68
CA ALA A 63 5.74 -12.06 -18.74
C ALA A 63 6.44 -11.95 -20.10
N GLN A 64 6.66 -10.72 -20.54
CA GLN A 64 7.35 -10.40 -21.78
C GLN A 64 8.87 -10.43 -21.58
N ASP A 65 9.58 -10.95 -22.57
CA ASP A 65 11.04 -10.82 -22.62
C ASP A 65 11.44 -9.57 -23.41
N ARG A 66 11.74 -8.48 -22.68
CA ARG A 66 12.13 -7.19 -23.25
C ARG A 66 13.10 -6.45 -22.35
N PRO A 67 13.95 -5.56 -22.91
CA PRO A 67 14.82 -4.71 -22.13
C PRO A 67 14.03 -3.66 -21.35
N ILE A 68 14.54 -3.30 -20.18
CA ILE A 68 13.97 -2.32 -19.24
C ILE A 68 14.96 -1.16 -19.08
N ASP A 69 14.47 0.08 -19.14
CA ASP A 69 15.28 1.29 -18.92
C ASP A 69 14.86 1.93 -17.60
N VAL A 70 15.67 1.79 -16.56
CA VAL A 70 15.36 2.30 -15.20
C VAL A 70 16.04 3.65 -14.99
N TRP A 71 15.26 4.69 -14.74
CA TRP A 71 15.74 6.05 -14.50
C TRP A 71 15.63 6.36 -13.01
N VAL A 72 16.76 6.59 -12.36
CA VAL A 72 16.85 7.04 -10.98
C VAL A 72 16.95 8.56 -10.94
N GLN A 73 16.06 9.19 -10.18
CA GLN A 73 15.95 10.65 -10.11
C GLN A 73 15.75 11.10 -8.66
N ASP A 74 16.27 12.27 -8.28
CA ASP A 74 15.99 12.89 -6.97
C ASP A 74 14.50 13.24 -6.85
N GLN A 75 13.95 13.82 -7.92
CA GLN A 75 12.54 14.12 -8.10
C GLN A 75 12.03 13.43 -9.36
N LEU A 76 10.91 12.73 -9.21
CA LEU A 76 10.27 12.00 -10.29
C LEU A 76 9.66 12.96 -11.31
N ALA A 77 10.16 12.92 -12.55
CA ALA A 77 9.69 13.78 -13.63
C ALA A 77 9.80 13.08 -14.99
N VAL A 78 8.72 13.14 -15.77
CA VAL A 78 8.71 12.77 -17.20
C VAL A 78 9.04 13.99 -18.06
N PHE A 79 8.53 15.16 -17.67
CA PHE A 79 8.73 16.44 -18.33
C PHE A 79 9.42 17.42 -17.36
N MET A 80 10.27 18.31 -17.86
CA MET A 80 11.12 19.20 -17.04
C MET A 80 10.37 20.09 -16.03
N PHE A 81 9.05 20.24 -16.17
CA PHE A 81 8.23 21.11 -15.32
C PHE A 81 7.02 20.38 -14.69
N HIS A 82 7.01 19.05 -14.75
CA HIS A 82 5.93 18.23 -14.18
C HIS A 82 6.54 17.24 -13.19
N GLU A 83 6.63 17.68 -11.95
CA GLU A 83 7.00 16.83 -10.82
C GLU A 83 5.81 15.96 -10.41
N ARG A 84 6.10 14.71 -10.07
CA ARG A 84 5.11 13.84 -9.42
C ARG A 84 4.96 14.21 -7.94
N PRO A 85 3.80 13.95 -7.32
CA PRO A 85 3.63 14.10 -5.88
C PRO A 85 4.70 13.32 -5.10
N GLU A 86 5.13 13.84 -3.95
CA GLU A 86 6.17 13.21 -3.11
C GLU A 86 5.79 11.81 -2.59
N SER A 87 4.50 11.47 -2.60
CA SER A 87 3.99 10.15 -2.25
C SER A 87 4.35 9.07 -3.30
N VAL A 88 4.59 9.46 -4.54
CA VAL A 88 4.97 8.54 -5.62
C VAL A 88 6.46 8.26 -5.52
N ARG A 89 6.83 6.99 -5.34
CA ARG A 89 8.24 6.54 -5.23
C ARG A 89 8.76 5.88 -6.50
N GLY A 90 7.87 5.43 -7.37
CA GLY A 90 8.18 4.91 -8.69
C GLY A 90 6.96 4.98 -9.61
N PHE A 91 7.21 4.89 -10.92
CA PHE A 91 6.17 4.64 -11.91
C PHE A 91 6.77 4.07 -13.20
N THR A 92 5.96 3.34 -13.97
CA THR A 92 6.33 2.80 -15.27
C THR A 92 5.60 3.54 -16.40
N LEU A 93 6.33 3.96 -17.42
CA LEU A 93 5.74 4.50 -18.64
C LEU A 93 5.22 3.36 -19.53
N LEU A 94 3.91 3.36 -19.76
CA LEU A 94 3.22 2.27 -20.42
C LEU A 94 3.09 2.43 -21.93
N ASP A 95 3.37 3.61 -22.48
CA ASP A 95 3.22 3.86 -23.91
C ASP A 95 4.25 3.04 -24.72
N ASP A 96 3.84 2.63 -25.92
CA ASP A 96 4.68 1.89 -26.86
C ASP A 96 5.65 2.80 -27.62
N GLU A 97 5.72 4.08 -27.23
CA GLU A 97 6.64 5.08 -27.81
C GLU A 97 8.12 4.72 -27.59
N PHE A 98 8.42 3.84 -26.62
CA PHE A 98 9.78 3.43 -26.30
C PHE A 98 10.00 1.94 -26.56
N ARG A 99 11.11 1.60 -27.24
CA ARG A 99 11.52 0.21 -27.49
C ARG A 99 11.77 -0.59 -26.20
N ALA A 100 12.22 0.08 -25.14
CA ALA A 100 12.32 -0.46 -23.79
C ALA A 100 11.24 0.19 -22.92
N LYS A 101 10.58 -0.60 -22.05
CA LYS A 101 9.67 0.00 -21.05
C LYS A 101 10.52 0.77 -20.03
N ARG A 102 10.11 1.99 -19.73
CA ARG A 102 10.85 2.89 -18.86
C ARG A 102 10.25 2.90 -17.47
N ILE A 103 11.06 2.59 -16.46
CA ILE A 103 10.71 2.72 -15.05
C ILE A 103 11.39 3.98 -14.53
N HIS A 104 10.68 4.80 -13.77
CA HIS A 104 11.26 5.92 -13.03
C HIS A 104 11.21 5.60 -11.53
N LEU A 105 12.33 5.76 -10.83
CA LEU A 105 12.45 5.52 -9.39
C LEU A 105 13.04 6.75 -8.68
N GLN A 106 12.47 7.08 -7.53
CA GLN A 106 12.99 8.15 -6.69
C GLN A 106 14.22 7.68 -5.91
N GLU A 107 15.33 8.43 -5.94
CA GLU A 107 16.61 8.06 -5.32
C GLU A 107 16.51 7.85 -3.80
N GLY A 108 15.81 8.75 -3.09
CA GLY A 108 15.61 8.65 -1.63
C GLY A 108 14.58 7.60 -1.19
N GLY A 109 13.86 7.00 -2.15
CA GLY A 109 12.79 6.03 -1.90
C GLY A 109 13.07 4.64 -2.44
N GLN A 110 14.32 4.34 -2.80
CA GLN A 110 14.67 3.06 -3.45
C GLN A 110 14.63 1.91 -2.46
N SER A 111 13.49 1.24 -2.43
CA SER A 111 13.39 -0.10 -1.86
C SER A 111 13.37 -1.12 -3.00
N PRO A 112 13.95 -2.32 -2.77
CA PRO A 112 13.73 -3.49 -3.61
C PRO A 112 12.24 -3.77 -3.90
N TRP A 113 11.34 -3.39 -2.98
CA TRP A 113 9.89 -3.46 -3.15
C TRP A 113 9.42 -2.60 -4.33
N TYR A 114 9.74 -1.30 -4.38
CA TYR A 114 9.23 -0.44 -5.45
C TYR A 114 9.74 -0.89 -6.83
N LEU A 115 11.01 -1.27 -6.95
CA LEU A 115 11.50 -1.78 -8.23
C LEU A 115 10.80 -3.09 -8.63
N ALA A 116 10.59 -4.02 -7.69
CA ALA A 116 9.87 -5.26 -7.99
C ALA A 116 8.42 -5.00 -8.45
N HIS A 117 7.73 -4.04 -7.82
CA HIS A 117 6.39 -3.61 -8.23
C HIS A 117 6.40 -3.04 -9.65
N GLU A 118 7.28 -2.08 -9.94
CA GLU A 118 7.37 -1.46 -11.28
C GLU A 118 7.80 -2.45 -12.37
N LEU A 119 8.63 -3.44 -12.02
CA LEU A 119 8.99 -4.52 -12.94
C LEU A 119 7.78 -5.33 -13.40
N VAL A 120 6.76 -5.51 -12.56
CA VAL A 120 5.51 -6.16 -12.96
C VAL A 120 4.86 -5.35 -14.08
N HIS A 121 4.66 -4.04 -13.91
CA HIS A 121 4.09 -3.20 -14.97
C HIS A 121 4.94 -3.19 -16.24
N ALA A 122 6.26 -3.18 -16.10
CA ALA A 122 7.19 -3.19 -17.22
C ALA A 122 7.24 -4.53 -17.95
N LEU A 123 6.92 -5.65 -17.30
CA LEU A 123 7.07 -6.99 -17.87
C LEU A 123 5.75 -7.70 -18.15
N ILE A 124 4.62 -7.22 -17.64
CA ILE A 124 3.33 -7.88 -17.80
C ILE A 124 2.94 -8.07 -19.29
N GLY A 125 2.50 -9.28 -19.61
CA GLY A 125 2.11 -9.70 -20.96
C GLY A 125 0.66 -9.35 -21.32
N PRO A 126 0.32 -9.36 -22.63
CA PRO A 126 -1.04 -9.09 -23.10
C PRO A 126 -2.08 -10.12 -22.63
N SER A 127 -1.64 -11.33 -22.24
CA SER A 127 -2.51 -12.36 -21.67
C SER A 127 -3.14 -11.97 -20.32
N TRP A 128 -2.61 -10.95 -19.66
CA TRP A 128 -3.19 -10.35 -18.46
C TRP A 128 -4.19 -9.23 -18.74
N SER A 129 -4.44 -8.87 -20.01
CA SER A 129 -5.30 -7.73 -20.36
C SER A 129 -6.70 -7.77 -19.71
N PRO A 130 -7.33 -8.93 -19.44
CA PRO A 130 -8.60 -8.97 -18.73
C PRO A 130 -8.54 -8.68 -17.22
N LEU A 131 -7.36 -8.59 -16.63
CA LEU A 131 -7.20 -8.19 -15.24
C LEU A 131 -7.63 -6.71 -15.09
N PRO A 132 -8.56 -6.37 -14.19
CA PRO A 132 -8.91 -4.98 -13.93
C PRO A 132 -7.68 -4.14 -13.59
N GLY A 133 -7.64 -2.89 -14.06
CA GLY A 133 -6.45 -2.05 -13.94
C GLY A 133 -5.95 -1.92 -12.50
N ILE A 134 -6.89 -1.76 -11.54
CA ILE A 134 -6.52 -1.63 -10.13
C ILE A 134 -5.95 -2.92 -9.53
N LEU A 135 -6.33 -4.10 -10.06
CA LEU A 135 -5.78 -5.38 -9.62
C LEU A 135 -4.39 -5.63 -10.19
N GLU A 136 -3.99 -4.94 -11.25
CA GLU A 136 -2.59 -4.93 -11.70
C GLU A 136 -1.68 -4.29 -10.65
N GLU A 137 -2.11 -3.19 -10.02
CA GLU A 137 -1.39 -2.57 -8.88
C GLU A 137 -1.25 -3.56 -7.72
N GLY A 138 -2.34 -4.28 -7.40
CA GLY A 138 -2.33 -5.32 -6.38
C GLY A 138 -1.39 -6.49 -6.72
N LEU A 139 -1.32 -6.89 -7.98
CA LEU A 139 -0.38 -7.91 -8.47
C LEU A 139 1.08 -7.44 -8.33
N GLY A 140 1.36 -6.18 -8.66
CA GLY A 140 2.65 -5.54 -8.42
C GLY A 140 3.09 -5.65 -6.97
N ASP A 141 2.19 -5.32 -6.03
CA ASP A 141 2.47 -5.39 -4.59
C ASP A 141 2.64 -6.82 -4.07
N VAL A 142 1.83 -7.78 -4.53
CA VAL A 142 1.91 -9.17 -4.07
C VAL A 142 3.19 -9.84 -4.55
N ILE A 143 3.60 -9.61 -5.81
CA ILE A 143 4.89 -10.10 -6.30
C ILE A 143 6.03 -9.44 -5.53
N ALA A 144 5.95 -8.13 -5.30
CA ALA A 144 7.00 -7.44 -4.57
C ALA A 144 7.06 -7.87 -3.10
N GLU A 145 5.94 -8.15 -2.44
CA GLU A 145 5.90 -8.76 -1.10
C GLU A 145 6.61 -10.12 -1.09
N ALA A 146 6.31 -10.98 -2.07
CA ALA A 146 6.90 -12.32 -2.17
C ALA A 146 8.43 -12.30 -2.39
N LEU A 147 8.95 -11.30 -3.10
CA LEU A 147 10.38 -11.17 -3.41
C LEU A 147 11.19 -10.42 -2.35
N ASN A 148 10.53 -9.84 -1.35
CA ASN A 148 11.16 -8.99 -0.34
C ASN A 148 10.70 -9.41 1.07
N PRO A 149 11.09 -10.62 1.54
CA PRO A 149 10.63 -11.20 2.80
C PRO A 149 10.95 -10.32 4.02
N GLU A 150 12.04 -9.55 3.98
CA GLU A 150 12.42 -8.61 5.03
C GLU A 150 11.46 -7.40 5.15
N TYR A 151 10.66 -7.14 4.11
CA TYR A 151 9.64 -6.08 4.08
C TYR A 151 8.21 -6.64 4.11
N GLN A 152 8.02 -7.96 4.10
CA GLN A 152 6.71 -8.59 3.99
C GLN A 152 5.70 -8.06 5.02
N GLU A 153 6.08 -8.05 6.30
CA GLU A 153 5.21 -7.57 7.38
C GLU A 153 4.87 -6.08 7.21
N HIS A 154 5.83 -5.27 6.75
CA HIS A 154 5.62 -3.85 6.48
C HIS A 154 4.62 -3.63 5.34
N ILE A 155 4.81 -4.32 4.21
CA ILE A 155 3.94 -4.22 3.03
C ILE A 155 2.53 -4.68 3.40
N ARG A 156 2.40 -5.85 4.01
CA ARG A 156 1.12 -6.41 4.47
C ARG A 156 0.37 -5.46 5.39
N SER A 157 1.05 -4.95 6.43
CA SER A 157 0.44 -4.02 7.39
C SER A 157 0.02 -2.71 6.74
N HIS A 158 0.87 -2.15 5.87
CA HIS A 158 0.57 -0.93 5.16
C HIS A 158 -0.62 -1.11 4.22
N ARG A 159 -0.66 -2.19 3.44
CA ARG A 159 -1.77 -2.47 2.51
C ARG A 159 -3.06 -2.81 3.24
N LEU A 160 -3.03 -3.49 4.38
CA LEU A 160 -4.21 -3.70 5.22
C LEU A 160 -4.73 -2.39 5.84
N LEU A 161 -3.86 -1.49 6.30
CA LEU A 161 -4.27 -0.16 6.76
C LEU A 161 -4.92 0.63 5.62
N ASN A 162 -4.36 0.58 4.42
CA ASN A 162 -4.95 1.21 3.24
C ASN A 162 -6.30 0.58 2.86
N ALA A 163 -6.40 -0.75 2.87
CA ALA A 163 -7.65 -1.45 2.64
C ALA A 163 -8.72 -1.04 3.66
N SER A 164 -8.32 -0.82 4.91
CA SER A 164 -9.23 -0.37 5.95
C SER A 164 -9.77 1.03 5.74
N ALA A 165 -8.97 1.95 5.21
CA ALA A 165 -9.50 3.25 4.78
C ALA A 165 -10.60 3.09 3.71
N PHE A 166 -10.51 2.07 2.84
CA PHE A 166 -11.56 1.75 1.86
C PHE A 166 -12.90 1.39 2.52
N THR A 167 -12.87 0.59 3.60
CA THR A 167 -14.08 0.15 4.34
C THR A 167 -14.51 1.10 5.46
N GLY A 168 -13.90 2.30 5.51
CA GLY A 168 -14.19 3.33 6.51
C GLY A 168 -13.56 3.08 7.88
N GLY A 169 -12.51 2.27 7.97
CA GLY A 169 -11.67 2.09 9.14
C GLY A 169 -11.44 0.64 9.56
N LEU A 170 -10.90 0.46 10.78
CA LEU A 170 -10.74 -0.84 11.44
C LEU A 170 -11.61 -0.90 12.70
N GLU A 171 -12.36 -1.98 12.89
CA GLU A 171 -13.02 -2.26 14.17
C GLU A 171 -12.03 -3.00 15.07
N LEU A 172 -11.56 -2.34 16.13
CA LEU A 172 -10.59 -2.89 17.07
C LEU A 172 -11.27 -3.21 18.40
N GLU A 173 -10.75 -4.21 19.11
CA GLU A 173 -11.13 -4.48 20.49
C GLU A 173 -9.97 -4.10 21.42
N ILE A 174 -10.14 -3.00 22.15
CA ILE A 174 -9.18 -2.57 23.18
C ILE A 174 -9.54 -3.28 24.48
N ILE A 175 -8.55 -3.93 25.07
CA ILE A 175 -8.69 -4.62 26.33
C ILE A 175 -7.70 -4.09 27.35
N TYR A 176 -8.15 -3.98 28.60
CA TYR A 176 -7.30 -3.60 29.72
C TYR A 176 -7.90 -4.13 31.02
N ARG A 177 -7.11 -4.12 32.10
CA ARG A 177 -7.63 -4.51 33.42
C ARG A 177 -7.98 -3.29 34.26
N GLU A 178 -9.12 -3.34 34.94
CA GLU A 178 -9.51 -2.27 35.86
C GLU A 178 -8.45 -2.09 36.95
N PRO A 179 -8.08 -0.84 37.30
CA PRO A 179 -7.20 -0.61 38.43
C PRO A 179 -7.90 -0.98 39.74
N GLY A 180 -7.26 -1.78 40.58
CA GLY A 180 -7.80 -2.19 41.88
C GLY A 180 -6.72 -2.74 42.81
N GLU A 181 -7.15 -3.14 44.01
CA GLU A 181 -6.34 -3.87 44.97
C GLU A 181 -6.18 -5.35 44.57
N GLY A 182 -5.19 -6.02 45.14
CA GLY A 182 -4.93 -7.43 44.89
C GLY A 182 -4.14 -7.75 43.61
N PRO A 183 -3.92 -9.06 43.35
CA PRO A 183 -3.09 -9.53 42.25
C PRO A 183 -3.65 -9.12 40.89
N TRP A 184 -2.77 -8.68 39.98
CA TRP A 184 -3.15 -8.21 38.63
C TRP A 184 -4.04 -9.21 37.86
N ARG A 185 -3.78 -10.52 37.99
CA ARG A 185 -4.54 -11.58 37.29
C ARG A 185 -5.99 -11.71 37.74
N ALA A 186 -6.31 -11.28 38.97
CA ALA A 186 -7.65 -11.34 39.54
C ALA A 186 -8.50 -10.10 39.21
N ARG A 187 -7.91 -9.06 38.61
CA ARG A 187 -8.63 -7.83 38.28
C ARG A 187 -9.55 -8.04 37.08
N PRO A 188 -10.77 -7.44 37.09
CA PRO A 188 -11.69 -7.50 35.96
C PRO A 188 -11.05 -7.03 34.66
N ILE A 189 -11.37 -7.72 33.57
CA ILE A 189 -10.98 -7.31 32.21
C ILE A 189 -12.10 -6.45 31.66
N VAL A 190 -11.73 -5.25 31.22
CA VAL A 190 -12.58 -4.38 30.40
C VAL A 190 -12.25 -4.67 28.94
N SER A 191 -13.29 -4.79 28.12
CA SER A 191 -13.19 -4.85 26.66
C SER A 191 -14.05 -3.75 26.06
N GLN A 192 -13.51 -3.05 25.08
CA GLN A 192 -14.17 -1.96 24.37
C GLN A 192 -13.96 -2.13 22.87
N SER A 193 -15.06 -2.22 22.13
CA SER A 193 -15.03 -2.12 20.67
C SER A 193 -14.92 -0.65 20.27
N VAL A 194 -13.94 -0.35 19.43
CA VAL A 194 -13.64 0.99 18.94
C VAL A 194 -13.44 0.96 17.44
N ARG A 195 -13.61 2.09 16.77
CA ARG A 195 -13.36 2.21 15.33
C ARG A 195 -12.20 3.15 15.09
N LEU A 196 -11.13 2.65 14.48
CA LEU A 196 -10.02 3.44 13.98
C LEU A 196 -10.35 3.95 12.58
N GLN A 197 -10.51 5.26 12.43
CA GLN A 197 -10.80 5.88 11.15
C GLN A 197 -9.51 6.39 10.49
N LEU A 198 -9.18 5.85 9.32
CA LEU A 198 -7.95 6.18 8.56
C LEU A 198 -8.21 7.03 7.31
N GLY A 199 -9.45 7.47 7.12
CA GLY A 199 -9.86 8.30 5.99
C GLY A 199 -11.38 8.47 5.91
N PRO A 200 -11.85 9.27 4.95
CA PRO A 200 -13.27 9.32 4.62
C PRO A 200 -13.72 7.95 4.06
N PRO A 201 -14.94 7.50 4.38
CA PRO A 201 -15.46 6.27 3.81
C PRO A 201 -15.60 6.41 2.29
N VAL A 202 -15.22 5.37 1.56
CA VAL A 202 -15.39 5.32 0.11
C VAL A 202 -16.87 5.14 -0.23
N ALA A 203 -17.34 5.85 -1.26
CA ALA A 203 -18.74 5.78 -1.68
C ALA A 203 -19.14 4.34 -2.10
N PRO A 204 -20.38 3.90 -1.79
CA PRO A 204 -20.90 2.62 -2.27
C PRO A 204 -20.79 2.48 -3.79
N GLY A 205 -20.49 1.28 -4.27
CA GLY A 205 -20.33 0.99 -5.71
C GLY A 205 -18.97 1.39 -6.31
N THR A 206 -18.12 2.13 -5.58
CA THR A 206 -16.76 2.46 -6.03
C THR A 206 -15.94 1.22 -6.36
N LEU A 207 -16.03 0.15 -5.54
CA LEU A 207 -15.28 -1.08 -5.79
C LEU A 207 -15.70 -1.74 -7.10
N ALA A 208 -17.01 -1.88 -7.34
CA ALA A 208 -17.52 -2.42 -8.60
C ALA A 208 -17.09 -1.55 -9.80
N ALA A 209 -17.11 -0.23 -9.66
CA ALA A 209 -16.64 0.68 -10.70
C ALA A 209 -15.14 0.52 -11.00
N LEU A 210 -14.31 0.33 -9.96
CA LEU A 210 -12.88 0.09 -10.10
C LEU A 210 -12.60 -1.24 -10.80
N LEU A 211 -13.24 -2.32 -10.36
CA LEU A 211 -13.09 -3.64 -10.96
C LEU A 211 -13.66 -3.73 -12.38
N GLY A 212 -14.64 -2.87 -12.70
CA GLY A 212 -15.17 -2.71 -14.05
C GLY A 212 -14.36 -1.76 -14.96
N THR A 213 -13.17 -1.32 -14.55
CA THR A 213 -12.35 -0.41 -15.38
C THR A 213 -11.07 -1.09 -15.89
N PRO A 214 -10.86 -1.14 -17.22
CA PRO A 214 -9.63 -1.68 -17.79
C PRO A 214 -8.44 -0.77 -17.51
N ARG A 215 -7.24 -1.36 -17.51
CA ARG A 215 -5.96 -0.65 -17.27
C ARG A 215 -5.83 0.64 -18.08
N SER A 216 -6.14 0.59 -19.38
CA SER A 216 -6.01 1.74 -20.29
C SER A 216 -6.94 2.92 -19.94
N ALA A 217 -7.97 2.70 -19.14
CA ALA A 217 -8.94 3.71 -18.72
C ALA A 217 -8.79 4.14 -17.25
N LEU A 218 -8.02 3.42 -16.44
CA LEU A 218 -7.90 3.66 -14.99
C LEU A 218 -7.44 5.08 -14.68
N HIS A 219 -6.25 5.48 -15.15
CA HIS A 219 -5.70 6.82 -14.88
C HIS A 219 -6.46 7.97 -15.58
N ARG A 220 -7.22 7.67 -16.64
CA ARG A 220 -8.10 8.67 -17.26
C ARG A 220 -9.33 8.96 -16.40
N ARG A 221 -9.84 7.93 -15.72
CA ARG A 221 -11.02 8.01 -14.87
C ARG A 221 -10.70 8.49 -13.45
N TRP A 222 -9.54 8.10 -12.93
CA TRP A 222 -9.02 8.51 -11.64
C TRP A 222 -7.64 9.14 -11.83
N ALA A 223 -7.63 10.47 -11.94
CA ALA A 223 -6.38 11.24 -12.05
C ALA A 223 -5.47 10.98 -10.85
N ASP A 224 -6.07 10.94 -9.66
CA ASP A 224 -5.44 10.54 -8.41
C ASP A 224 -6.12 9.29 -7.88
N ILE A 225 -5.39 8.18 -7.82
CA ILE A 225 -5.84 6.91 -7.26
C ILE A 225 -5.52 6.97 -5.75
N PRO A 226 -6.52 6.97 -4.85
CA PRO A 226 -6.27 6.97 -3.41
C PRO A 226 -5.50 5.72 -2.97
N GLU A 227 -4.64 5.85 -1.95
CA GLU A 227 -3.87 4.73 -1.39
C GLU A 227 -4.78 3.57 -0.94
N SER A 228 -6.01 3.86 -0.51
CA SER A 228 -7.00 2.85 -0.16
C SER A 228 -7.36 1.90 -1.30
N PHE A 229 -7.24 2.34 -2.56
CA PHE A 229 -7.52 1.49 -3.72
C PHE A 229 -6.40 0.46 -3.93
N TYR A 230 -5.15 0.82 -3.63
CA TYR A 230 -4.01 -0.10 -3.62
C TYR A 230 -4.15 -1.14 -2.50
N GLY A 231 -4.64 -0.73 -1.33
CA GLY A 231 -4.88 -1.65 -0.21
C GLY A 231 -5.93 -2.72 -0.55
N ILE A 232 -7.07 -2.32 -1.11
CA ILE A 232 -8.13 -3.27 -1.47
C ILE A 232 -7.73 -4.17 -2.64
N SER A 233 -6.96 -3.66 -3.62
CA SER A 233 -6.47 -4.51 -4.71
C SER A 233 -5.43 -5.51 -4.25
N TRP A 234 -4.48 -5.09 -3.41
CA TRP A 234 -3.53 -6.01 -2.78
C TRP A 234 -4.28 -7.11 -2.01
N LEU A 235 -5.31 -6.77 -1.23
CA LEU A 235 -6.08 -7.76 -0.47
C LEU A 235 -6.76 -8.80 -1.37
N ILE A 236 -7.40 -8.36 -2.46
CA ILE A 236 -8.06 -9.27 -3.40
C ILE A 236 -7.03 -10.18 -4.08
N VAL A 237 -5.92 -9.62 -4.57
CA VAL A 237 -4.90 -10.39 -5.29
C VAL A 237 -4.14 -11.31 -4.34
N SER A 238 -3.77 -10.87 -3.14
CA SER A 238 -3.04 -11.68 -2.17
C SER A 238 -3.84 -12.91 -1.78
N ARG A 239 -5.13 -12.74 -1.48
CA ARG A 239 -6.06 -13.84 -1.18
C ARG A 239 -6.23 -14.80 -2.37
N ALA A 240 -6.35 -14.28 -3.58
CA ALA A 240 -6.42 -15.11 -4.78
C ALA A 240 -5.13 -15.92 -5.00
N VAL A 241 -3.96 -15.28 -4.91
CA VAL A 241 -2.66 -15.93 -5.10
C VAL A 241 -2.39 -16.95 -3.98
N GLU A 242 -2.72 -16.65 -2.72
CA GLU A 242 -2.62 -17.60 -1.59
C GLU A 242 -3.40 -18.90 -1.87
N ARG A 243 -4.55 -18.81 -2.57
CA ARG A 243 -5.45 -19.94 -2.79
C ARG A 243 -5.21 -20.68 -4.10
N ILE A 244 -5.01 -19.97 -5.20
CA ILE A 244 -4.91 -20.56 -6.55
C ILE A 244 -3.55 -20.32 -7.23
N GLY A 245 -2.61 -19.61 -6.58
CA GLY A 245 -1.31 -19.27 -7.14
C GLY A 245 -1.37 -18.19 -8.23
N PHE A 246 -0.20 -17.74 -8.67
CA PHE A 246 -0.09 -16.77 -9.78
C PHE A 246 -0.59 -17.38 -11.10
N GLU A 247 -0.31 -18.66 -11.34
CA GLU A 247 -0.78 -19.42 -12.51
C GLU A 247 -2.30 -19.55 -12.53
N GLY A 248 -2.94 -19.81 -11.38
CA GLY A 248 -4.39 -19.89 -11.31
C GLY A 248 -5.05 -18.56 -11.62
N LEU A 249 -4.50 -17.45 -11.09
CA LEU A 249 -5.00 -16.11 -11.42
C LEU A 249 -4.78 -15.77 -12.91
N HIS A 250 -3.64 -16.16 -13.48
CA HIS A 250 -3.38 -16.00 -14.92
C HIS A 250 -4.34 -16.81 -15.79
N GLU A 251 -4.65 -18.05 -15.41
CA GLU A 251 -5.62 -18.89 -16.13
C GLU A 251 -7.02 -18.29 -16.15
N LEU A 252 -7.42 -17.54 -15.12
CA LEU A 252 -8.68 -16.78 -15.14
C LEU A 252 -8.67 -15.67 -16.21
N CYS A 253 -7.53 -15.00 -16.40
CA CYS A 253 -7.36 -14.01 -17.48
C CYS A 253 -7.39 -14.68 -18.86
N LEU A 254 -6.71 -15.82 -19.02
CA LEU A 254 -6.76 -16.61 -20.25
C LEU A 254 -8.17 -17.11 -20.55
N ARG A 255 -8.91 -17.56 -19.53
CA ARG A 255 -10.31 -17.94 -19.64
C ARG A 255 -11.18 -16.77 -20.08
N ALA A 256 -11.04 -15.60 -19.47
CA ALA A 256 -11.79 -14.41 -19.86
C ALA A 256 -11.55 -14.05 -21.34
N THR A 257 -10.29 -14.12 -21.79
CA THR A 257 -9.92 -13.93 -23.20
C THR A 257 -10.58 -14.96 -24.12
N ARG A 258 -10.54 -16.26 -23.77
CA ARG A 258 -11.19 -17.33 -24.53
C ARG A 258 -12.71 -17.15 -24.63
N GLU A 259 -13.34 -16.61 -23.59
CA GLU A 259 -14.77 -16.26 -23.55
C GLU A 259 -15.08 -14.91 -24.22
N GLY A 260 -14.10 -14.22 -24.81
CA GLY A 260 -14.28 -12.94 -25.49
C GLY A 260 -14.63 -11.78 -24.56
N ARG A 261 -14.26 -11.88 -23.27
CA ARG A 261 -14.51 -10.84 -22.27
C ARG A 261 -13.37 -9.83 -22.23
N GLU A 262 -13.71 -8.55 -22.19
CA GLU A 262 -12.73 -7.48 -22.00
C GLU A 262 -12.11 -7.51 -20.60
N LEU A 263 -12.92 -7.84 -19.57
CA LEU A 263 -12.51 -7.94 -18.18
C LEU A 263 -12.93 -9.28 -17.58
N MET A 264 -12.14 -9.74 -16.60
CA MET A 264 -12.49 -10.86 -15.75
C MET A 264 -13.75 -10.53 -14.92
N PRO A 265 -14.77 -11.42 -14.89
CA PRO A 265 -15.95 -11.22 -14.06
C PRO A 265 -15.63 -11.10 -12.56
N ILE A 266 -16.37 -10.23 -11.85
CA ILE A 266 -16.18 -10.00 -10.42
C ILE A 266 -16.44 -11.28 -9.61
N GLU A 267 -17.40 -12.10 -10.03
CA GLU A 267 -17.77 -13.34 -9.35
C GLU A 267 -16.62 -14.37 -9.39
N TRP A 268 -15.79 -14.33 -10.44
CA TRP A 268 -14.59 -15.17 -10.52
C TRP A 268 -13.52 -14.70 -9.53
N LEU A 269 -13.36 -13.39 -9.37
CA LEU A 269 -12.47 -12.79 -8.38
C LEU A 269 -12.91 -13.11 -6.94
N GLU A 270 -14.20 -12.97 -6.64
CA GLU A 270 -14.80 -13.37 -5.36
C GLU A 270 -14.53 -14.83 -5.03
N THR A 271 -14.73 -15.71 -6.02
CA THR A 271 -14.47 -17.15 -5.87
C THR A 271 -12.98 -17.44 -5.67
N ALA A 272 -12.10 -16.77 -6.41
CA ALA A 272 -10.65 -16.95 -6.34
C ALA A 272 -10.08 -16.47 -5.01
N ALA A 273 -10.54 -15.34 -4.50
CA ALA A 273 -10.08 -14.72 -3.26
C ALA A 273 -10.82 -15.24 -2.02
N GLU A 274 -11.90 -15.99 -2.20
CA GLU A 274 -12.83 -16.37 -1.13
C GLU A 274 -13.32 -15.13 -0.35
N LEU A 275 -13.74 -14.13 -1.12
CA LEU A 275 -14.25 -12.87 -0.60
C LEU A 275 -15.66 -12.64 -1.11
N ARG A 276 -16.48 -12.02 -0.27
CA ARG A 276 -17.74 -11.40 -0.65
C ARG A 276 -17.50 -9.89 -0.66
N LEU A 277 -17.31 -9.32 -1.85
CA LEU A 277 -16.80 -7.95 -1.98
C LEU A 277 -17.80 -6.89 -1.48
N ASP A 278 -19.08 -7.25 -1.46
CA ASP A 278 -20.21 -6.50 -0.87
C ASP A 278 -20.26 -6.57 0.66
N GLU A 279 -19.53 -7.50 1.28
CA GLU A 279 -19.47 -7.73 2.74
C GLU A 279 -18.14 -7.27 3.36
N LEU A 280 -17.25 -6.64 2.58
CA LEU A 280 -16.01 -6.08 3.11
C LEU A 280 -16.29 -4.89 4.02
N ASP A 281 -16.14 -5.10 5.32
CA ASP A 281 -16.33 -4.07 6.34
C ASP A 281 -15.10 -3.90 7.25
N ALA A 282 -15.21 -3.00 8.23
CA ALA A 282 -14.14 -2.70 9.17
C ALA A 282 -13.78 -3.89 10.08
N ARG A 283 -14.72 -4.80 10.34
CA ARG A 283 -14.53 -5.98 11.18
C ARG A 283 -13.83 -7.09 10.41
N PHE A 284 -14.23 -7.32 9.16
CA PHE A 284 -13.55 -8.27 8.27
C PHE A 284 -12.06 -7.91 8.16
N LEU A 285 -11.74 -6.64 7.89
CA LEU A 285 -10.34 -6.22 7.76
C LEU A 285 -9.56 -6.27 9.06
N ALA A 286 -10.19 -6.00 10.20
CA ALA A 286 -9.55 -6.25 11.49
C ALA A 286 -9.16 -7.74 11.68
N GLY A 287 -9.98 -8.66 11.15
CA GLY A 287 -9.70 -10.09 11.13
C GLY A 287 -8.55 -10.52 10.21
N CYS A 288 -8.11 -9.66 9.29
CA CYS A 288 -6.97 -9.95 8.42
C CYS A 288 -5.60 -9.66 9.07
N PHE A 289 -5.59 -8.96 10.21
CA PHE A 289 -4.36 -8.70 10.96
C PHE A 289 -4.02 -9.87 11.87
N ASP A 290 -2.81 -10.41 11.68
CA ASP A 290 -2.16 -11.22 12.69
C ASP A 290 -1.34 -10.34 13.66
N ARG A 291 -0.68 -10.98 14.62
CA ARG A 291 0.10 -10.27 15.65
C ARG A 291 1.27 -9.46 15.07
N PRO A 292 2.14 -10.00 14.20
CA PRO A 292 3.20 -9.21 13.58
C PRO A 292 2.65 -8.03 12.76
N ALA A 293 1.61 -8.25 11.95
CA ALA A 293 1.02 -7.18 11.14
C ALA A 293 0.42 -6.07 12.01
N MET A 294 -0.30 -6.40 13.08
CA MET A 294 -0.83 -5.38 13.99
C MET A 294 0.29 -4.63 14.73
N GLN A 295 1.37 -5.32 15.12
CA GLN A 295 2.52 -4.65 15.72
C GLN A 295 3.14 -3.64 14.76
N THR A 296 3.33 -4.02 13.51
CA THR A 296 3.86 -3.13 12.47
C THR A 296 2.89 -2.00 12.16
N ALA A 297 1.58 -2.25 12.10
CA ALA A 297 0.55 -1.21 11.93
C ALA A 297 0.61 -0.12 13.01
N LEU A 298 0.82 -0.50 14.27
CA LEU A 298 1.04 0.44 15.38
C LEU A 298 2.26 1.36 15.14
N PHE A 299 3.31 0.88 14.47
CA PHE A 299 4.47 1.70 14.10
C PHE A 299 4.20 2.60 12.90
N LEU A 300 3.37 2.16 11.95
CA LEU A 300 3.08 2.90 10.71
C LEU A 300 2.11 4.06 10.92
N GLN A 301 1.13 3.92 11.81
CA GLN A 301 0.07 4.93 12.04
C GLN A 301 -0.05 5.31 13.52
N PRO A 302 1.03 5.73 14.19
CA PRO A 302 1.05 5.81 15.65
C PRO A 302 0.10 6.86 16.22
N GLU A 303 -0.13 7.97 15.51
CA GLU A 303 -1.06 9.02 15.91
C GLU A 303 -2.52 8.52 15.87
N ALA A 304 -2.90 7.83 14.80
CA ALA A 304 -4.27 7.33 14.63
C ALA A 304 -4.62 6.29 15.71
N PHE A 305 -3.71 5.34 15.97
CA PHE A 305 -3.90 4.38 17.06
C PHE A 305 -3.90 5.05 18.44
N ALA A 306 -3.06 6.08 18.63
CA ALA A 306 -3.02 6.82 19.88
C ALA A 306 -4.32 7.56 20.17
N GLU A 307 -4.97 8.16 19.18
CA GLU A 307 -6.26 8.83 19.34
C GLU A 307 -7.32 7.86 19.88
N VAL A 308 -7.48 6.71 19.23
CA VAL A 308 -8.47 5.70 19.64
C VAL A 308 -8.15 5.11 21.02
N LEU A 309 -6.87 4.83 21.30
CA LEU A 309 -6.45 4.33 22.60
C LEU A 309 -6.65 5.38 23.71
N LEU A 310 -6.49 6.66 23.40
CA LEU A 310 -6.71 7.74 24.35
C LEU A 310 -8.17 7.78 24.77
N ASP A 311 -9.12 7.73 23.83
CA ASP A 311 -10.55 7.73 24.13
C ASP A 311 -10.96 6.56 25.05
N SER A 312 -10.41 5.37 24.79
CA SER A 312 -10.65 4.18 25.63
C SER A 312 -10.07 4.30 27.05
N LEU A 313 -8.93 4.97 27.20
CA LEU A 313 -8.17 5.00 28.46
C LEU A 313 -8.41 6.29 29.26
N LEU A 314 -8.98 7.34 28.66
CA LEU A 314 -9.23 8.63 29.31
C LEU A 314 -10.07 8.53 30.60
N PRO A 315 -11.08 7.63 30.72
CA PRO A 315 -11.81 7.43 31.98
C PRO A 315 -10.94 6.99 33.16
N LEU A 316 -9.74 6.45 32.91
CA LEU A 316 -8.79 6.04 33.96
C LEU A 316 -7.96 7.20 34.51
N ARG A 317 -8.00 8.37 33.86
CA ARG A 317 -7.16 9.54 34.19
C ARG A 317 -7.41 10.10 35.59
N GLU A 318 -8.62 9.95 36.10
CA GLU A 318 -8.97 10.37 37.46
C GLU A 318 -8.30 9.50 38.53
N LYS A 319 -7.93 8.26 38.17
CA LYS A 319 -7.40 7.25 39.10
C LYS A 319 -5.90 7.02 38.95
N LEU A 320 -5.34 7.29 37.77
CA LEU A 320 -4.00 6.92 37.39
C LEU A 320 -3.27 8.06 36.69
N SER A 321 -1.97 8.19 36.97
CA SER A 321 -1.06 8.93 36.09
C SER A 321 -0.95 8.22 34.74
N PHE A 322 -0.45 8.92 33.72
CA PHE A 322 -0.23 8.33 32.40
C PHE A 322 0.61 7.05 32.47
N SER A 323 1.76 7.07 33.16
CA SER A 323 2.57 5.86 33.36
C SER A 323 1.82 4.78 34.14
N GLY A 324 1.03 5.20 35.14
CA GLY A 324 0.21 4.29 35.96
C GLY A 324 -0.83 3.53 35.14
N VAL A 325 -1.37 4.10 34.06
CA VAL A 325 -2.28 3.39 33.14
C VAL A 325 -1.60 2.16 32.55
N PHE A 326 -0.43 2.31 31.95
CA PHE A 326 0.26 1.19 31.30
C PHE A 326 0.77 0.16 32.31
N GLU A 327 1.31 0.62 33.45
CA GLU A 327 1.85 -0.26 34.49
C GLU A 327 0.74 -1.11 35.16
N ARG A 328 -0.43 -0.51 35.42
CA ARG A 328 -1.48 -1.16 36.21
C ARG A 328 -2.56 -1.85 35.38
N THR A 329 -2.82 -1.37 34.16
CA THR A 329 -3.93 -1.88 33.33
C THR A 329 -3.47 -2.73 32.15
N LYS A 330 -2.22 -2.55 31.69
CA LYS A 330 -1.61 -3.28 30.55
C LYS A 330 -2.52 -3.33 29.31
N PRO A 331 -2.81 -2.17 28.69
CA PRO A 331 -3.70 -2.14 27.53
C PRO A 331 -3.13 -2.95 26.36
N SER A 332 -4.01 -3.65 25.67
CA SER A 332 -3.70 -4.43 24.47
C SER A 332 -4.82 -4.27 23.43
N ILE A 333 -4.50 -4.55 22.18
CA ILE A 333 -5.48 -4.76 21.10
C ILE A 333 -5.70 -6.27 20.98
N ARG A 334 -6.95 -6.73 21.10
CA ARG A 334 -7.33 -8.12 20.86
C ARG A 334 -7.59 -8.32 19.36
N LEU A 335 -7.01 -9.38 18.81
CA LEU A 335 -7.18 -9.79 17.42
C LEU A 335 -8.28 -10.85 17.27
N ALA A 336 -8.67 -11.15 16.02
CA ALA A 336 -9.74 -12.10 15.73
C ALA A 336 -9.41 -13.54 16.18
N ASP A 337 -8.14 -13.92 16.23
CA ASP A 337 -7.66 -15.20 16.79
C ASP A 337 -7.58 -15.22 18.33
N ALA A 338 -8.14 -14.18 18.98
CA ALA A 338 -8.08 -13.91 20.41
C ALA A 338 -6.67 -13.63 20.97
N SER A 339 -5.64 -13.55 20.13
CA SER A 339 -4.32 -13.11 20.56
C SER A 339 -4.33 -11.62 20.90
N GLU A 340 -3.38 -11.21 21.75
CA GLU A 340 -3.29 -9.84 22.27
C GLU A 340 -1.99 -9.18 21.81
N VAL A 341 -2.11 -8.00 21.21
CA VAL A 341 -0.99 -7.13 20.87
C VAL A 341 -0.86 -6.07 21.95
N PRO A 342 0.12 -6.18 22.88
CA PRO A 342 0.26 -5.24 23.96
C PRO A 342 0.66 -3.87 23.41
N VAL A 343 -0.02 -2.82 23.86
CA VAL A 343 0.40 -1.44 23.62
C VAL A 343 1.57 -1.17 24.57
N ARG A 344 2.79 -1.34 24.06
CA ARG A 344 4.00 -1.34 24.89
C ARG A 344 4.15 -0.04 25.67
N SER A 345 4.56 -0.18 26.93
CA SER A 345 4.51 0.86 27.96
C SER A 345 5.64 1.87 27.92
N TYR A 346 6.69 1.67 27.12
CA TYR A 346 7.83 2.60 27.08
C TYR A 346 8.43 2.70 25.66
N SER A 347 8.66 3.93 25.22
CA SER A 347 9.42 4.40 24.05
C SER A 347 8.91 4.12 22.63
N GLY A 348 7.79 3.41 22.43
CA GLY A 348 7.18 3.25 21.09
C GLY A 348 6.58 4.56 20.54
N PRO A 349 6.45 4.74 19.20
CA PRO A 349 5.79 5.90 18.60
C PRO A 349 4.37 6.13 19.11
N VAL A 350 3.55 5.07 19.22
CA VAL A 350 2.18 5.13 19.79
C VAL A 350 2.19 5.68 21.22
N TYR A 351 3.11 5.20 22.07
CA TYR A 351 3.22 5.68 23.44
C TYR A 351 3.55 7.18 23.51
N ARG A 352 4.43 7.67 22.61
CA ARG A 352 4.76 9.10 22.54
C ARG A 352 3.55 9.92 22.10
N ALA A 353 2.85 9.49 21.05
CA ALA A 353 1.63 10.14 20.58
C ALA A 353 0.53 10.16 21.67
N LEU A 354 0.32 9.02 22.35
CA LEU A 354 -0.58 8.90 23.49
C LEU A 354 -0.24 9.86 24.62
N ARG A 355 1.05 10.00 24.95
CA ARG A 355 1.50 10.90 26.02
C ARG A 355 1.21 12.36 25.68
N LEU A 356 1.43 12.76 24.43
CA LEU A 356 1.12 14.10 23.96
C LEU A 356 -0.39 14.37 24.06
N GLY A 357 -1.23 13.46 23.55
CA GLY A 357 -2.68 13.57 23.62
C GLY A 357 -3.22 13.59 25.07
N TRP A 358 -2.66 12.75 25.95
CA TRP A 358 -3.03 12.70 27.36
C TRP A 358 -2.78 14.03 28.10
N ASN A 359 -1.65 14.67 27.81
CA ASN A 359 -1.31 15.96 28.42
C ASN A 359 -2.10 17.12 27.83
N ALA A 360 -2.43 17.05 26.53
CA ALA A 360 -3.21 18.08 25.84
C ALA A 360 -4.71 18.03 26.17
N SER A 361 -5.24 16.85 26.50
CA SER A 361 -6.65 16.69 26.83
C SER A 361 -7.00 17.47 28.11
N PRO A 362 -8.07 18.29 28.12
CA PRO A 362 -8.53 18.91 29.35
C PRO A 362 -8.96 17.82 30.34
N LEU A 363 -8.66 18.01 31.63
CA LEU A 363 -9.34 17.22 32.65
C LEU A 363 -10.83 17.53 32.54
N ALA A 364 -11.68 16.50 32.50
CA ALA A 364 -13.11 16.70 32.65
C ALA A 364 -13.31 17.57 33.90
N LYS A 365 -13.78 18.81 33.71
CA LYS A 365 -14.11 19.67 34.85
C LYS A 365 -15.17 18.89 35.59
N GLY A 366 -14.83 18.39 36.78
CA GLY A 366 -15.67 17.48 37.53
C GLY A 366 -17.10 17.96 37.47
N VAL A 367 -17.98 17.15 36.88
CA VAL A 367 -19.41 17.35 36.99
C VAL A 367 -19.67 17.28 38.47
N THR A 368 -19.75 18.46 39.09
CA THR A 368 -20.12 18.61 40.48
C THR A 368 -21.57 18.14 40.49
N THR A 369 -21.78 16.87 40.81
CA THR A 369 -23.11 16.38 41.18
C THR A 369 -23.53 17.23 42.37
N ALA A 370 -24.37 18.24 42.12
CA ALA A 370 -24.98 19.02 43.17
C ALA A 370 -25.70 18.05 44.12
N PRO A 371 -25.66 18.31 45.44
CA PRO A 371 -26.08 17.37 46.48
C PRO A 371 -27.52 16.89 46.35
#